data_AF-A0A4P9Z1K5-F1
#
_entry.id   AF-A0A4P9Z1K5-F1
#
_cell.length_a   1.000
_cell.length_b   1.000
_cell.length_c   1.000
_cell.angle_alpha   90.00
_cell.angle_beta   90.00
_cell.angle_gamma   90.00
#
_symmetry.space_group_name_H-M   'P 1'
#
loop_
_entity.id
_entity.type
_entity.pdbx_description
1 polymer ?
#
loop_
_entity_poly.entity_id
_entity_poly.type
_entity_poly.pdbx_seq_one_letter_code
_entity_poly.pdbx_strand_id
1 'polypeptide(L)'
;MLRIPPSLYEKIKYFATFPQTGVSLRQMVKFGQQSSPGTLFRAGQFVAGKSCLPIRLAHRVVELENLPNHLSEMPSVVKVKHWYAQSFKVGSVWARGAQMDCC
;
A
#
# COMPACT_ATOMS: atom_id res chain seq x y z
N MET A 1 4.36 11.26 21.33
CA MET A 1 5.19 11.00 20.14
C MET A 1 4.60 9.81 19.40
N LEU A 2 4.09 9.99 18.18
CA LEU A 2 3.45 8.91 17.41
C LEU A 2 4.53 7.95 16.91
N ARG A 3 4.75 6.85 17.62
CA ARG A 3 5.71 5.81 17.24
C ARG A 3 5.01 4.67 16.51
N ILE A 4 5.59 4.27 15.39
CA ILE A 4 5.16 3.08 14.64
C ILE A 4 5.77 1.86 15.34
N PRO A 5 5.01 0.79 15.62
CA PRO A 5 5.55 -0.39 16.26
C PRO A 5 6.62 -1.06 15.37
N PRO A 6 7.73 -1.55 15.95
CA PRO A 6 8.88 -2.05 15.18
C PRO A 6 8.50 -3.23 14.27
N SER A 7 7.64 -4.14 14.73
CA SER A 7 7.14 -5.28 13.94
C SER A 7 6.30 -4.88 12.72
N LEU A 8 5.60 -3.74 12.77
CA LEU A 8 4.87 -3.20 11.61
C LEU A 8 5.83 -2.56 10.62
N TYR A 9 6.86 -1.90 11.13
CA TYR A 9 7.85 -1.21 10.34
C TYR A 9 8.75 -2.17 9.55
N GLU A 10 9.15 -3.30 10.13
CA GLU A 10 9.85 -4.37 9.40
C GLU A 10 9.02 -4.92 8.25
N LYS A 11 7.72 -5.13 8.47
CA LYS A 11 6.80 -5.54 7.39
C LYS A 11 6.73 -4.49 6.30
N ILE A 12 6.58 -3.22 6.65
CA ILE A 12 6.56 -2.12 5.68
C ILE A 12 7.85 -2.15 4.83
N LYS A 13 9.02 -2.30 5.45
CA LYS A 13 10.30 -2.43 4.72
C LYS A 13 10.32 -3.63 3.78
N TYR A 14 9.85 -4.79 4.24
CA TYR A 14 9.73 -5.99 3.40
C TYR A 14 8.80 -5.75 2.20
N PHE A 15 7.63 -5.13 2.40
CA PHE A 15 6.71 -4.84 1.30
C PHE A 15 7.23 -3.77 0.32
N ALA A 16 8.14 -2.90 0.77
CA ALA A 16 8.78 -1.90 -0.08
C ALA A 16 9.86 -2.47 -1.02
N THR A 17 10.32 -3.71 -0.82
CA THR A 17 11.29 -4.34 -1.76
C THR A 17 10.62 -4.84 -3.03
N PHE A 18 9.31 -5.08 -3.01
CA PHE A 18 8.57 -5.57 -4.17
C PHE A 18 8.32 -4.46 -5.19
N PRO A 19 8.37 -4.80 -6.50
CA PRO A 19 8.04 -3.85 -7.55
C PRO A 19 6.56 -3.44 -7.47
N GLN A 20 6.28 -2.17 -7.77
CA GLN A 20 4.90 -1.70 -7.86
C GLN A 20 4.22 -2.24 -9.12
N THR A 21 3.00 -2.73 -8.99
CA THR A 21 2.18 -3.15 -10.13
C THR A 21 1.67 -1.92 -10.88
N GLY A 22 2.09 -1.78 -12.13
CA GLY A 22 1.55 -0.76 -13.05
C GLY A 22 0.17 -1.15 -13.56
N VAL A 23 -0.67 -0.14 -13.84
CA VAL A 23 -1.98 -0.34 -14.48
C VAL A 23 -2.03 0.57 -15.70
N SER A 24 -2.40 0.01 -16.85
CA SER A 24 -2.58 0.82 -18.07
C SER A 24 -3.93 1.54 -18.06
N LEU A 25 -3.99 2.70 -18.69
CA LEU A 25 -5.25 3.46 -18.84
C LEU A 25 -6.32 2.62 -19.56
N ARG A 26 -5.93 1.84 -20.57
CA ARG A 26 -6.82 0.89 -21.26
C ARG A 26 -7.40 -0.15 -20.31
N GLN A 27 -6.61 -0.68 -19.37
CA GLN A 27 -7.06 -1.66 -18.40
C GLN A 27 -8.03 -1.06 -17.39
N MET A 28 -7.79 0.16 -16.92
CA MET A 28 -8.76 0.89 -16.08
C MET A 28 -10.08 1.14 -16.82
N VAL A 29 -10.04 1.57 -18.08
CA VAL A 29 -11.24 1.83 -18.88
C VAL A 29 -12.03 0.53 -19.10
N LYS A 30 -11.37 -0.57 -19.49
CA LYS A 30 -12.04 -1.89 -19.62
C LYS A 30 -12.70 -2.33 -18.32
N PHE A 31 -12.10 -2.00 -17.19
CA PHE A 31 -12.63 -2.31 -15.88
C PHE A 31 -13.93 -1.55 -15.58
N GLY A 32 -14.03 -0.28 -15.98
CA GLY A 32 -15.21 0.55 -15.79
C GLY A 32 -16.32 0.35 -16.83
N GLN A 33 -16.00 -0.17 -18.02
CA GLN A 33 -16.95 -0.32 -19.13
C GLN A 33 -18.00 -1.42 -18.92
N GLN A 34 -17.66 -2.52 -18.24
CA GLN A 34 -18.58 -3.64 -18.00
C GLN A 34 -18.56 -4.04 -16.52
N SER A 35 -19.36 -3.34 -15.71
CA SER A 35 -19.49 -3.63 -14.28
C SER A 35 -20.35 -4.88 -14.05
N SER A 36 -19.72 -6.05 -14.02
CA SER A 36 -20.33 -7.28 -13.51
C SER A 36 -19.92 -7.53 -12.05
N PRO A 37 -20.70 -8.27 -11.24
CA PRO A 37 -20.33 -8.60 -9.87
C PRO A 37 -18.96 -9.29 -9.76
N GLY A 38 -18.62 -10.15 -10.74
CA GLY A 38 -17.31 -10.80 -10.82
C GLY A 38 -16.18 -9.83 -11.14
N THR A 39 -16.43 -8.80 -11.96
CA THR A 39 -15.46 -7.72 -12.19
C THR A 39 -15.28 -6.90 -10.92
N LEU A 40 -16.35 -6.51 -10.23
CA LEU A 40 -16.24 -5.78 -8.96
C LEU A 40 -15.45 -6.57 -7.89
N PHE A 41 -15.69 -7.88 -7.79
CA PHE A 41 -14.93 -8.74 -6.89
C PHE A 41 -13.45 -8.80 -7.26
N ARG A 42 -13.12 -8.93 -8.55
CA ARG A 42 -11.73 -8.83 -9.03
C ARG A 42 -11.11 -7.45 -8.79
N ALA A 43 -11.90 -6.38 -8.75
CA ALA A 43 -11.46 -5.02 -8.41
C ALA A 43 -11.08 -4.93 -6.95
N GLY A 44 -11.99 -5.41 -6.10
CA GLY A 44 -11.79 -5.48 -4.66
C GLY A 44 -10.56 -6.35 -4.36
N GLN A 45 -10.43 -7.49 -5.03
CA GLN A 45 -9.22 -8.31 -4.95
C GLN A 45 -7.99 -7.56 -5.46
N PHE A 46 -8.05 -6.82 -6.57
CA PHE A 46 -6.90 -6.06 -7.07
C PHE A 46 -6.44 -4.96 -6.09
N VAL A 47 -7.39 -4.20 -5.54
CA VAL A 47 -7.11 -3.08 -4.63
C VAL A 47 -6.77 -3.55 -3.21
N ALA A 48 -7.55 -4.48 -2.67
CA ALA A 48 -7.44 -4.94 -1.29
C ALA A 48 -6.56 -6.20 -1.12
N GLY A 49 -6.59 -7.13 -2.08
CA GLY A 49 -5.98 -8.46 -1.96
C GLY A 49 -4.67 -8.65 -2.73
N LYS A 50 -4.51 -8.06 -3.92
CA LYS A 50 -3.37 -8.23 -4.80
C LYS A 50 -2.39 -7.08 -4.63
N SER A 51 -1.77 -6.99 -3.45
CA SER A 51 -0.48 -6.32 -3.18
C SER A 51 -0.27 -4.86 -3.61
N CYS A 52 -1.09 -4.25 -4.48
CA CYS A 52 -0.85 -2.98 -5.14
C CYS A 52 -0.94 -1.83 -4.13
N LEU A 53 -1.99 -1.82 -3.31
CA LEU A 53 -2.15 -0.80 -2.28
C LEU A 53 -1.15 -0.98 -1.13
N PRO A 54 -0.97 -2.17 -0.52
CA PRO A 54 0.04 -2.36 0.53
C PRO A 54 1.48 -2.05 0.08
N ILE A 55 1.89 -2.52 -1.11
CA ILE A 55 3.23 -2.23 -1.68
C ILE A 55 3.37 -0.72 -1.91
N ARG A 56 2.41 -0.08 -2.60
CA ARG A 56 2.49 1.36 -2.89
C ARG A 56 2.55 2.20 -1.61
N LEU A 57 1.78 1.85 -0.58
CA LEU A 57 1.84 2.53 0.72
C LEU A 57 3.19 2.31 1.41
N ALA A 58 3.75 1.10 1.32
CA ALA A 58 5.05 0.79 1.90
C ALA A 58 6.18 1.62 1.28
N HIS A 59 6.21 1.73 -0.06
CA HIS A 59 7.13 2.62 -0.76
C HIS A 59 7.02 4.07 -0.28
N ARG A 60 5.80 4.60 -0.11
CA ARG A 60 5.61 5.97 0.39
C ARG A 60 6.11 6.18 1.81
N VAL A 61 5.93 5.21 2.71
CA VAL A 61 6.44 5.31 4.09
C VAL A 61 7.97 5.38 4.10
N VAL A 62 8.64 4.57 3.26
CA VAL A 62 10.10 4.56 3.13
C VAL A 62 10.62 5.86 2.49
N GLU A 63 9.94 6.38 1.47
CA GLU A 63 10.27 7.68 0.87
C GLU A 63 10.17 8.83 1.87
N LEU A 64 9.08 8.89 2.66
CA LEU A 64 8.87 9.93 3.67
C LEU A 64 9.90 9.90 4.81
N GLU A 65 10.51 8.74 5.05
CA GLU A 65 11.57 8.60 6.05
C GLU A 65 12.93 9.07 5.52
N ASN A 66 13.22 8.82 4.24
CA ASN A 66 14.48 9.18 3.59
C ASN A 66 14.46 10.60 2.99
N LEU A 67 13.53 11.47 3.41
CA LEU A 67 13.47 12.85 2.95
C LEU A 67 14.71 13.65 3.40
N PRO A 68 15.30 14.48 2.51
CA PRO A 68 16.46 15.31 2.85
C PRO A 68 16.09 16.46 3.79
N ASN A 69 17.12 17.14 4.32
CA ASN A 69 16.99 18.39 5.10
C ASN A 69 16.17 18.30 6.39
N HIS A 70 16.20 17.16 7.09
CA HIS A 70 15.43 16.91 8.32
C HIS A 70 13.90 17.07 8.15
N LEU A 71 13.39 17.09 6.92
CA LEU A 71 11.95 17.19 6.65
C LEU A 71 11.19 15.98 7.22
N SER A 72 11.84 14.81 7.30
CA SER A 72 11.28 13.60 7.89
C SER A 72 10.99 13.72 9.40
N GLU A 73 11.62 14.67 10.09
CA GLU A 73 11.45 14.95 11.52
C GLU A 73 10.32 15.96 11.78
N MET A 74 9.85 16.66 10.75
CA MET A 74 8.76 17.63 10.89
C MET A 74 7.48 16.95 11.43
N PRO A 75 6.77 17.58 12.38
CA PRO A 75 5.60 16.97 13.02
C PRO A 75 4.46 16.67 12.02
N SER A 76 4.33 17.47 10.95
CA SER A 76 3.39 17.24 9.86
C SER A 76 3.72 15.95 9.09
N VAL A 77 5.00 15.75 8.74
CA VAL A 77 5.47 14.56 8.02
C VAL A 77 5.35 13.31 8.89
N VAL A 78 5.69 13.40 10.18
CA VAL A 78 5.50 12.31 11.14
C VAL A 78 4.03 11.90 11.24
N LYS A 79 3.10 12.87 11.24
CA LYS A 79 1.65 12.60 11.26
C LYS A 79 1.19 11.86 10.01
N VAL A 80 1.61 12.32 8.84
CA VAL A 80 1.29 11.70 7.55
C VAL A 80 1.89 10.28 7.45
N LYS A 81 3.13 10.10 7.88
CA LYS A 81 3.80 8.79 7.97
C LYS A 81 3.00 7.83 8.86
N HIS A 82 2.46 8.32 9.98
CA HIS A 82 1.63 7.52 10.86
C HIS A 82 0.30 7.11 10.20
N TRP A 83 -0.37 8.02 9.48
CA TRP A 83 -1.57 7.70 8.72
C TRP A 83 -1.31 6.61 7.68
N TYR A 84 -0.22 6.72 6.92
CA TYR A 84 0.15 5.68 5.96
C TYR A 84 0.43 4.33 6.62
N ALA A 85 1.12 4.30 7.75
CA ALA A 85 1.36 3.08 8.51
C ALA A 85 0.06 2.46 9.08
N GLN A 86 -0.88 3.29 9.52
CA GLN A 86 -2.21 2.84 9.96
C GLN A 86 -3.00 2.25 8.80
N SER A 87 -3.05 2.91 7.64
CA SER A 87 -3.70 2.40 6.44
C SER A 87 -3.10 1.08 5.98
N PHE A 88 -1.77 0.95 6.03
CA PHE A 88 -1.08 -0.31 5.72
C PHE A 88 -1.49 -1.44 6.68
N LYS A 89 -1.57 -1.17 7.98
CA LYS A 89 -2.04 -2.16 8.97
C LYS A 89 -3.45 -2.65 8.64
N VAL A 90 -4.39 -1.74 8.35
CA VAL A 90 -5.76 -2.11 8.00
C VAL A 90 -5.80 -2.93 6.70
N GLY A 91 -5.11 -2.49 5.65
CA GLY A 91 -5.06 -3.22 4.37
C GLY A 91 -4.43 -4.61 4.48
N SER A 92 -3.34 -4.75 5.26
CA SER A 92 -2.61 -6.02 5.44
C SER A 92 -3.42 -7.09 6.17
N VAL A 93 -4.43 -6.71 6.97
CA VAL A 93 -5.32 -7.65 7.66
C VAL A 93 -6.19 -8.43 6.66
N TRP A 94 -6.59 -7.80 5.55
CA TRP A 94 -7.38 -8.42 4.47
C TRP A 94 -6.54 -9.31 3.56
N ALA A 95 -5.23 -9.05 3.45
CA ALA A 95 -4.32 -9.82 2.62
C ALA A 95 -3.98 -11.23 3.18
N ARG A 96 -4.27 -11.52 4.46
CA ARG A 96 -3.95 -12.82 5.10
C ARG A 96 -4.70 -14.02 4.53
N GLY A 97 -5.78 -13.81 3.77
CA GLY A 97 -6.50 -14.87 3.05
C GLY A 97 -6.15 -14.98 1.57
N ALA A 98 -5.35 -14.07 1.02
CA ALA A 98 -4.95 -14.08 -0.38
C ALA A 98 -3.53 -14.64 -0.47
N GLN A 99 -3.44 -15.91 -0.91
CA GLN A 99 -2.21 -16.58 -1.31
C GLN A 99 -1.28 -15.60 -2.05
N MET A 100 -0.02 -15.54 -1.61
CA MET A 100 1.02 -14.69 -2.19
C MET A 100 1.46 -15.22 -3.56
N ASP A 101 0.63 -15.03 -4.57
CA ASP A 101 1.07 -15.03 -5.97
C ASP A 101 1.37 -13.57 -6.34
N CYS A 102 2.52 -13.10 -5.85
CA CYS A 102 3.10 -11.82 -6.24
C CYS A 102 3.82 -11.96 -7.60
N CYS A 103 3.04 -12.21 -8.65
CA CYS A 103 3.26 -11.89 -10.08
C CYS A 103 2.20 -12.62 -10.91
#